data_AF-A0A377D2A7-F1
#
_entry.id   AF-A0A377D2A7-F1
#
_cell.length_a   1.000
_cell.length_b   1.000
_cell.length_c   1.000
_cell.angle_alpha   90.00
_cell.angle_beta   90.00
_cell.angle_gamma   90.00
#
_symmetry.space_group_name_H-M   'P 1'
#
loop_
_entity.id
_entity.type
_entity.pdbx_description
1 polymer ?
#
loop_
_entity_poly.entity_id
_entity_poly.type
_entity_poly.pdbx_seq_one_letter_code
_entity_poly.pdbx_strand_id
1 'polypeptide(L)' 'MIDLYFAPTPNGHKITLFLEEAELDYRLIKVDLGKGGQFRPEFLRISPKQQNSGNC' A
#
# COMPACT_ATOMS: atom_id res chain seq x y z
N MET A 1 -13.08 -3.95 9.71
CA MET A 1 -11.74 -3.36 9.91
C MET A 1 -10.90 -3.65 8.67
N ILE A 2 -10.49 -2.61 7.95
CA ILE A 2 -9.77 -2.69 6.67
C ILE A 2 -8.25 -2.63 6.90
N ASP A 3 -7.51 -3.49 6.21
CA ASP A 3 -6.04 -3.48 6.22
C ASP A 3 -5.52 -2.75 5.00
N LEU A 4 -5.00 -1.53 5.19
CA LEU A 4 -4.40 -0.75 4.11
C LEU A 4 -2.87 -0.91 4.12
N TYR A 5 -2.35 -1.69 3.18
CA TYR A 5 -0.91 -1.75 2.93
C TYR A 5 -0.46 -0.47 2.23
N PHE A 6 0.32 0.36 2.93
CA PHE A 6 0.51 1.76 2.57
C PHE A 6 1.98 2.13 2.38
N ALA A 7 2.22 2.93 1.36
CA ALA A 7 3.45 3.71 1.17
C ALA A 7 3.07 5.16 0.85
N PRO A 8 3.86 6.17 1.26
CA PRO A 8 3.58 7.59 1.04
C PRO A 8 3.78 7.98 -0.42
N THR A 9 2.84 7.57 -1.26
CA THR A 9 2.80 7.80 -2.70
C THR A 9 1.45 8.42 -3.07
N PRO A 10 1.32 9.10 -4.22
CA PRO A 10 0.02 9.63 -4.65
C PRO A 10 -1.08 8.56 -4.72
N ASN A 11 -0.75 7.33 -5.13
CA ASN A 11 -1.72 6.22 -5.15
C ASN A 11 -2.10 5.73 -3.75
N GLY A 12 -1.14 5.69 -2.80
CA GLY A 12 -1.43 5.36 -1.41
C GLY A 12 -2.39 6.36 -0.77
N HIS A 13 -2.19 7.66 -1.02
CA HIS A 13 -3.02 8.72 -0.46
C HIS A 13 -4.46 8.74 -0.97
N LYS A 14 -4.71 8.29 -2.21
CA LYS A 14 -6.10 8.17 -2.73
C LYS A 14 -6.96 7.30 -1.83
N ILE A 15 -6.40 6.20 -1.32
CA ILE A 15 -7.15 5.24 -0.51
C ILE A 15 -7.32 5.76 0.91
N THR A 16 -6.31 6.40 1.50
CA THR A 16 -6.48 7.03 2.82
C THR A 16 -7.54 8.12 2.79
N LEU A 17 -7.54 8.98 1.75
CA LEU A 17 -8.58 10.00 1.60
C LEU A 17 -9.98 9.40 1.56
N PHE A 18 -10.19 8.35 0.77
CA PHE A 18 -11.49 7.68 0.71
C PHE A 18 -11.90 7.08 2.05
N LEU A 19 -10.98 6.43 2.77
CA LEU A 19 -11.29 5.78 4.05
C LEU A 19 -11.65 6.80 5.14
N GLU A 20 -10.98 7.95 5.16
CA GLU A 20 -11.31 9.07 6.05
C GLU A 20 -12.67 9.68 5.70
N GLU A 21 -12.92 10.02 4.44
CA GLU A 21 -14.20 10.63 3.99
C GLU A 21 -15.41 9.70 4.17
N ALA A 22 -15.18 8.38 4.10
CA ALA A 22 -16.23 7.37 4.30
C ALA A 22 -16.38 6.94 5.78
N GLU A 23 -15.60 7.52 6.70
CA GLU A 23 -15.58 7.17 8.13
C GLU A 23 -15.44 5.66 8.39
N LEU A 24 -14.58 4.99 7.61
CA LEU A 24 -14.39 3.54 7.69
C LEU A 24 -13.20 3.17 8.57
N ASP A 25 -13.41 2.26 9.53
CA ASP A 25 -12.34 1.73 10.37
C ASP A 25 -11.27 0.98 9.54
N TYR A 26 -10.04 1.49 9.61
CA TYR A 26 -8.90 0.88 8.95
C TYR A 26 -7.61 0.95 9.79
N ARG A 27 -6.64 0.08 9.47
CA ARG A 27 -5.28 0.15 9.99
C ARG A 27 -4.27 0.25 8.86
N LEU A 28 -3.21 0.99 9.09
CA LEU A 28 -2.09 1.14 8.16
C LEU A 28 -1.02 0.09 8.41
N ILE A 29 -0.71 -0.70 7.37
CA ILE A 29 0.42 -1.63 7.34
C ILE A 29 1.48 -1.02 6.42
N LYS A 30 2.55 -0.48 6.99
CA LYS A 30 3.58 0.21 6.20
C LYS A 30 4.33 -0.77 5.29
N VAL A 31 4.48 -0.40 4.02
CA VAL A 31 5.31 -1.09 3.04
C VAL A 31 6.46 -0.17 2.64
N ASP A 32 7.69 -0.58 2.95
CA ASP A 32 8.91 0.16 2.58
C ASP A 32 9.27 -0.17 1.12
N LEU A 33 8.91 0.74 0.20
CA LEU A 33 9.20 0.56 -1.22
C LEU A 33 10.70 0.70 -1.54
N GLY A 34 11.43 1.51 -0.77
CA GLY A 34 12.87 1.73 -0.97
C GLY A 34 13.71 0.50 -0.62
N LYS A 35 13.20 -0.37 0.27
CA LYS A 35 13.80 -1.68 0.59
C LYS A 35 13.16 -2.85 -0.15
N GLY A 36 12.32 -2.58 -1.15
CA GLY A 36 11.66 -3.62 -1.93
C GLY A 36 10.61 -4.42 -1.15
N GLY A 37 9.98 -3.82 -0.13
CA GLY A 37 8.94 -4.46 0.68
C GLY A 37 7.76 -5.03 -0.13
N GLN A 38 7.47 -4.43 -1.28
CA GLN A 38 6.47 -4.89 -2.25
C GLN A 38 6.84 -6.21 -2.94
N PHE A 39 8.08 -6.65 -2.86
CA PHE A 39 8.55 -7.92 -3.44
C PHE A 39 8.54 -9.07 -2.43
N ARG A 40 8.19 -8.79 -1.17
CA ARG A 40 8.12 -9.82 -0.15
C ARG A 40 7.01 -10.83 -0.48
N PRO A 41 7.24 -12.15 -0.31
CA PRO A 41 6.26 -13.18 -0.64
C PRO A 41 4.91 -12.96 0.04
N GLU A 42 4.90 -12.45 1.27
CA GLU A 42 3.69 -12.18 2.03
C GLU A 42 2.84 -11.08 1.38
N PHE A 43 3.50 -10.03 0.85
CA PHE A 43 2.81 -8.95 0.14
C PHE A 43 2.32 -9.40 -1.24
N LEU A 44 3.10 -10.20 -1.96
CA LEU A 44 2.73 -10.72 -3.29
C LEU A 44 1.52 -11.67 -3.25
N ARG A 45 1.27 -12.33 -2.13
CA ARG A 45 0.03 -13.10 -1.92
C ARG A 45 -1.23 -12.23 -1.88
N ILE A 46 -1.07 -10.94 -1.54
CA ILE A 46 -2.16 -9.98 -1.40
C ILE A 46 -2.29 -9.15 -2.67
N SER A 47 -1.17 -8.64 -3.18
CA SER A 47 -1.10 -7.84 -4.40
C SER A 47 -0.09 -8.48 -5.37
N PRO A 48 -0.52 -9.48 -6.16
CA PRO A 48 0.37 -10.23 -7.05
C PRO A 48 0.88 -9.39 -8.24
N LYS A 49 0.26 -8.24 -8.50
CA LYS A 49 0.67 -7.30 -9.55
C LYS A 49 1.63 -6.27 -8.97
N GLN A 50 2.85 -6.28 -9.49
CA GLN A 50 3.92 -5.36 -9.10
C GLN A 50 4.07 -4.24 -10.14
N GLN A 51 4.08 -2.98 -9.69
CA GLN A 51 4.49 -1.86 -10.53
C GLN A 51 6.01 -1.81 -10.48
N ASN A 52 6.67 -2.24 -11.56
CA ASN A 52 8.09 -1.93 -11.76
C ASN A 52 8.19 -0.42 -11.97
N SER A 53 8.61 0.30 -10.92
CA SER A 53 9.23 1.60 -11.10
C SER A 53 10.57 1.34 -11.79
N GLY A 54 10.63 1.46 -13.11
CA GLY A 54 11.91 1.42 -13.82
C GLY A 54 12.86 2.43 -13.19
N ASN A 55 14.05 1.95 -12.80
CA ASN A 55 15.22 2.67 -12.30
C ASN A 55 14.99 3.99 -11.53
N CYS A 56 15.30 3.96 -10.23
CA CYS A 56 16.05 5.06 -9.60
C CYS A 56 17.42 4.52 -9.22
#